data_AF-R2RK35-F1
#
_entry.id   AF-R2RK35-F1
#
_cell.length_a   1.000
_cell.length_b   1.000
_cell.length_c   1.000
_cell.angle_alpha   90.00
_cell.angle_beta   90.00
_cell.angle_gamma   90.00
#
_symmetry.space_group_name_H-M   'P 1'
#
loop_
_entity.id
_entity.type
_entity.pdbx_description
1 polymer ?
#
loop_
_entity_poly.entity_id
_entity_poly.type
_entity_poly.pdbx_seq_one_letter_code
_entity_poly.pdbx_strand_id
1 'polypeptide(L)'
;MTELNENLLRSIIKEVLTEMEANTGDQPVAFEQTKTESTTSSDWFKSVGVAQPGNSQDEVVIAVAPAFADSQTTNILGVPHKEILKQVIAGIEEEGLKARVVKVYRTSDVAFAGVEGDKLSGSGVCVSIQSKGTAIIHQKDLQPLSNLELFPQAPLITLETYRAIGKNAAKYAKGESPNPVPMMNDQMARPKYQALSALLHIKETKHVVIGKPAEEISVTL
;
A
#
# COMPACT_ATOMS: atom_id res chain seq x y z
N MET A 1 -31.36 -4.36 -36.93
CA MET A 1 -30.95 -5.49 -36.07
C MET A 1 -29.98 -6.31 -36.88
N THR A 2 -28.71 -6.36 -36.49
CA THR A 2 -27.67 -7.12 -37.18
C THR A 2 -27.92 -8.59 -36.91
N GLU A 3 -28.33 -9.34 -37.94
CA GLU A 3 -28.45 -10.79 -37.87
C GLU A 3 -27.06 -11.38 -37.66
N LEU A 4 -26.85 -12.00 -36.50
CA LEU A 4 -25.62 -12.71 -36.19
C LEU A 4 -25.54 -13.94 -37.12
N ASN A 5 -24.52 -13.99 -37.99
CA ASN A 5 -24.32 -15.12 -38.89
C ASN A 5 -23.86 -16.34 -38.10
N GLU A 6 -24.78 -17.26 -37.81
CA GLU A 6 -24.55 -18.45 -36.99
C GLU A 6 -23.43 -19.34 -37.55
N ASN A 7 -23.22 -19.33 -38.88
CA ASN A 7 -22.16 -20.09 -39.52
C ASN A 7 -20.77 -19.52 -39.19
N LEU A 8 -20.65 -18.19 -39.12
CA LEU A 8 -19.39 -17.52 -38.73
C LEU A 8 -19.09 -17.75 -37.25
N LEU A 9 -20.12 -17.74 -36.40
CA LEU A 9 -19.94 -18.02 -34.97
C LEU A 9 -19.46 -19.45 -34.75
N ARG A 10 -20.04 -20.42 -35.47
CA ARG A 10 -19.63 -21.83 -35.42
C ARG A 10 -18.21 -22.04 -35.94
N SER A 11 -17.78 -21.33 -36.99
CA SER A 11 -16.40 -21.48 -37.49
C SER A 11 -15.38 -20.96 -36.48
N ILE A 12 -15.64 -19.82 -35.85
CA ILE A 12 -14.75 -19.24 -34.82
C ILE A 12 -14.65 -20.19 -33.61
N ILE A 13 -15.78 -20.72 -33.11
CA ILE A 13 -15.78 -21.65 -31.98
C ILE A 13 -14.95 -22.91 -32.31
N LYS A 14 -15.08 -23.43 -33.53
CA LYS A 14 -14.33 -24.61 -33.98
C LYS A 14 -12.83 -24.35 -34.05
N GLU A 15 -12.44 -23.17 -34.51
CA GLU A 15 -11.04 -22.75 -34.59
C GLU A 15 -10.42 -22.61 -33.20
N VAL A 16 -11.13 -21.97 -32.26
CA VAL A 16 -10.69 -21.84 -30.85
C VAL A 16 -10.57 -23.19 -30.16
N LEU A 17 -11.52 -24.12 -30.37
CA LEU A 17 -11.44 -25.47 -29.80
C LEU A 17 -10.24 -26.24 -30.36
N THR A 18 -9.93 -26.05 -31.64
CA THR A 18 -8.77 -26.70 -32.28
C THR A 18 -7.45 -26.14 -31.72
N GLU A 19 -7.36 -24.82 -31.47
CA GLU A 19 -6.20 -24.20 -30.82
C GLU A 19 -6.05 -24.61 -29.35
N MET A 20 -7.16 -24.82 -28.64
CA MET A 20 -7.14 -25.31 -27.25
C MET A 20 -6.71 -26.78 -27.16
N GLU A 21 -7.13 -27.63 -28.11
CA GLU A 21 -6.69 -29.03 -28.20
C GLU A 21 -5.22 -29.14 -28.66
N ALA A 22 -4.74 -28.21 -29.50
CA ALA A 22 -3.33 -28.17 -29.92
C ALA A 22 -2.36 -27.69 -28.82
N ASN A 23 -2.86 -27.03 -27.78
CA ASN A 23 -2.07 -26.49 -26.66
C ASN A 23 -2.12 -27.33 -25.38
N THR A 24 -2.45 -28.63 -25.45
CA THR A 24 -2.35 -29.58 -24.32
C THR A 24 -0.89 -29.97 -23.98
N GLY A 25 0.05 -29.03 -24.10
CA GLY A 25 1.41 -29.15 -23.58
C GLY A 25 1.46 -28.51 -22.19
N ASP A 26 0.88 -29.18 -21.20
CA ASP A 26 0.98 -28.78 -19.79
C ASP A 26 2.40 -29.06 -19.29
N GLN A 27 3.35 -28.22 -19.70
CA GLN A 27 4.70 -28.21 -19.16
C GLN A 27 4.62 -27.53 -17.78
N PRO A 28 4.87 -28.24 -16.67
CA PRO A 28 4.86 -27.61 -15.37
C PRO A 28 5.97 -26.57 -15.34
N VAL A 29 5.60 -25.30 -15.19
CA VAL A 29 6.55 -24.22 -14.96
C VAL A 29 7.16 -24.46 -13.57
N ALA A 30 8.30 -25.13 -13.55
CA ALA A 30 9.09 -25.29 -12.35
C ALA A 30 9.68 -23.92 -11.99
N PHE A 31 9.06 -23.25 -11.01
CA PHE A 31 9.70 -22.12 -10.35
C PHE A 31 10.84 -22.68 -9.51
N GLU A 32 12.08 -22.42 -9.91
CA GLU A 32 13.21 -22.56 -8.99
C GLU A 32 12.90 -21.73 -7.75
N GLN A 33 12.75 -22.41 -6.62
CA GLN A 33 12.74 -21.76 -5.32
C GLN A 33 14.14 -21.20 -5.11
N THR A 34 14.35 -19.95 -5.51
CA THR A 34 15.43 -19.16 -4.96
C THR A 34 15.23 -19.17 -3.45
N LYS A 35 16.21 -19.75 -2.75
CA LYS A 35 16.34 -19.72 -1.30
C LYS A 35 15.90 -18.35 -0.79
N THR A 36 14.96 -18.34 0.14
CA THR A 36 14.66 -17.19 0.99
C THR A 36 15.97 -16.62 1.50
N GLU A 37 16.41 -15.52 0.89
CA GLU A 37 17.46 -14.70 1.46
C GLU A 37 16.97 -14.21 2.81
N SER A 38 17.80 -14.46 3.81
CA SER A 38 17.65 -13.95 5.16
C SER A 38 17.38 -12.46 5.14
N THR A 39 16.26 -12.07 5.77
CA THR A 39 15.87 -10.73 6.23
C THR A 39 17.08 -9.84 6.50
N THR A 40 17.45 -9.02 5.53
CA THR A 40 18.36 -7.90 5.77
C THR A 40 17.54 -6.82 6.43
N SER A 41 17.46 -6.86 7.77
CA SER A 41 16.94 -5.75 8.57
C SER A 41 17.60 -4.46 8.08
N SER A 42 16.84 -3.59 7.41
CA SER A 42 17.43 -2.37 6.87
C SER A 42 17.88 -1.47 8.03
N ASP A 43 19.12 -0.99 7.98
CA ASP A 43 19.76 -0.29 9.11
C ASP A 43 18.99 0.96 9.57
N TRP A 44 18.19 1.52 8.66
CA TRP A 44 17.36 2.71 8.86
C TRP A 44 15.94 2.42 9.36
N PHE A 45 15.49 1.16 9.43
CA PHE A 45 14.11 0.80 9.78
C PHE A 45 14.13 -0.38 10.78
N LYS A 46 14.05 -0.07 12.08
CA LYS A 46 14.23 -1.05 13.16
C LYS A 46 13.02 -1.11 14.08
N SER A 47 12.53 -2.32 14.33
CA SER A 47 11.47 -2.57 15.33
C SER A 47 11.97 -2.25 16.74
N VAL A 48 11.20 -1.48 17.49
CA VAL A 48 11.48 -1.13 18.90
C VAL A 48 10.55 -1.82 19.90
N GLY A 49 9.67 -2.71 19.41
CA GLY A 49 8.73 -3.46 20.22
C GLY A 49 7.28 -3.22 19.82
N VAL A 50 6.34 -3.76 20.60
CA VAL A 50 4.90 -3.64 20.32
C VAL A 50 4.45 -2.19 20.46
N ALA A 51 3.82 -1.66 19.40
CA ALA A 51 3.32 -0.29 19.39
C ALA A 51 2.22 -0.12 20.44
N GLN A 52 2.34 0.92 21.26
CA GLN A 52 1.33 1.29 22.25
C GLN A 52 0.44 2.42 21.71
N PRO A 53 -0.81 2.53 22.18
CA PRO A 53 -1.62 3.72 21.94
C PRO A 53 -0.91 4.98 22.43
N GLY A 54 -0.88 6.00 21.57
CA GLY A 54 -0.32 7.31 21.89
C GLY A 54 -1.30 8.15 22.70
N ASN A 55 -0.75 8.98 23.59
CA ASN A 55 -1.54 9.90 24.43
C ASN A 55 -1.41 11.37 24.01
N SER A 56 -0.57 11.67 23.02
CA SER A 56 -0.33 13.04 22.53
C SER A 56 -1.24 13.33 21.35
N GLN A 57 -1.93 14.46 21.36
CA GLN A 57 -2.72 14.93 20.22
C GLN A 57 -1.83 15.49 19.09
N ASP A 58 -0.56 15.76 19.37
CA ASP A 58 0.40 16.36 18.44
C ASP A 58 1.21 15.30 17.68
N GLU A 59 0.57 14.17 17.33
CA GLU A 59 1.20 13.11 16.54
C GLU A 59 0.33 12.65 15.37
N VAL A 60 0.98 12.13 14.35
CA VAL A 60 0.36 11.37 13.25
C VAL A 60 1.07 10.04 13.15
N VAL A 61 0.31 8.94 13.20
CA VAL A 61 0.85 7.60 12.98
C VAL A 61 0.97 7.32 11.48
N ILE A 62 2.10 6.75 11.08
CA ILE A 62 2.32 6.22 9.73
C ILE A 62 2.33 4.69 9.84
N ALA A 63 1.24 4.05 9.41
CA ALA A 63 1.10 2.60 9.39
C ALA A 63 1.59 2.02 8.06
N VAL A 64 2.68 1.27 8.09
CA VAL A 64 3.20 0.57 6.91
C VAL A 64 2.85 -0.91 6.95
N ALA A 65 2.60 -1.47 5.77
CA ALA A 65 2.20 -2.86 5.60
C ALA A 65 3.33 -3.88 5.89
N PRO A 66 3.03 -5.18 6.02
CA PRO A 66 3.95 -6.16 6.60
C PRO A 66 5.27 -6.40 5.82
N ALA A 67 5.30 -6.14 4.52
CA ALA A 67 6.52 -6.30 3.71
C ALA A 67 7.33 -5.01 3.54
N PHE A 68 6.82 -3.88 4.03
CA PHE A 68 7.43 -2.58 3.81
C PHE A 68 8.81 -2.50 4.50
N ALA A 69 9.81 -2.06 3.72
CA ALA A 69 11.20 -1.85 4.16
C ALA A 69 11.88 -3.14 4.66
N ASP A 70 11.41 -4.27 4.13
CA ASP A 70 11.88 -5.60 4.47
C ASP A 70 11.98 -6.41 3.16
N SER A 71 11.09 -7.37 2.90
CA SER A 71 11.08 -8.12 1.65
C SER A 71 10.70 -7.29 0.42
N GLN A 72 10.09 -6.11 0.61
CA GLN A 72 9.91 -5.09 -0.41
C GLN A 72 10.52 -3.76 0.07
N THR A 73 11.37 -3.18 -0.77
CA THR A 73 12.13 -1.96 -0.46
C THR A 73 11.82 -0.78 -1.40
N THR A 74 11.00 -1.01 -2.42
CA THR A 74 10.58 0.00 -3.39
C THR A 74 9.09 -0.14 -3.72
N ASN A 75 8.47 0.96 -4.17
CA ASN A 75 7.10 0.95 -4.65
C ASN A 75 6.97 0.36 -6.06
N ILE A 76 5.75 0.36 -6.62
CA ILE A 76 5.44 -0.20 -7.94
C ILE A 76 6.25 0.40 -9.11
N LEU A 77 6.83 1.60 -8.95
CA LEU A 77 7.69 2.25 -9.94
C LEU A 77 9.18 2.22 -9.56
N GLY A 78 9.56 1.51 -8.49
CA GLY A 78 10.95 1.43 -8.06
C GLY A 78 11.41 2.58 -7.17
N VAL A 79 10.52 3.45 -6.68
CA VAL A 79 10.89 4.52 -5.73
C VAL A 79 11.20 3.88 -4.37
N PRO A 80 12.38 4.15 -3.76
CA PRO A 80 12.75 3.58 -2.47
C PRO A 80 11.77 3.94 -1.35
N HIS A 81 11.43 2.95 -0.53
CA HIS A 81 10.59 3.13 0.66
C HIS A 81 11.17 4.15 1.64
N LYS A 82 12.51 4.22 1.76
CA LYS A 82 13.19 5.21 2.59
C LYS A 82 12.84 6.64 2.16
N GLU A 83 12.85 6.91 0.86
CA GLU A 83 12.52 8.24 0.33
C GLU A 83 11.03 8.54 0.47
N ILE A 84 10.16 7.56 0.26
CA ILE A 84 8.72 7.71 0.49
C ILE A 84 8.44 8.09 1.95
N LEU A 85 8.97 7.32 2.89
CA LEU A 85 8.74 7.54 4.32
C LEU A 85 9.32 8.87 4.77
N LYS A 86 10.50 9.25 4.25
CA LYS A 86 11.11 10.57 4.49
C LYS A 86 10.19 11.72 4.09
N GLN A 87 9.52 11.63 2.95
CA GLN A 87 8.62 12.71 2.51
C GLN A 87 7.36 12.81 3.38
N VAL A 88 6.76 11.68 3.75
CA VAL A 88 5.57 11.68 4.63
C VAL A 88 5.92 12.25 6.01
N ILE A 89 7.03 11.80 6.61
CA ILE A 89 7.54 12.31 7.90
C ILE A 89 7.78 13.81 7.80
N ALA A 90 8.51 14.26 6.79
CA ALA A 90 8.83 15.67 6.64
C ALA A 90 7.56 16.53 6.39
N GLY A 91 6.55 16.01 5.69
CA GLY A 91 5.26 16.70 5.53
C GLY A 91 4.52 16.89 6.85
N ILE A 92 4.58 15.89 7.74
CA ILE A 92 3.98 15.97 9.08
C ILE A 92 4.74 16.98 9.96
N GLU A 93 6.07 16.91 9.96
CA GLU A 93 6.93 17.79 10.76
C GLU A 93 6.88 19.25 10.31
N GLU A 94 6.71 19.51 9.01
CA GLU A 94 6.50 20.87 8.48
C GLU A 94 5.25 21.56 9.02
N GLU A 95 4.24 20.78 9.44
CA GLU A 95 3.02 21.28 10.07
C GLU A 95 3.10 21.31 11.60
N GLY A 96 4.28 20.97 12.16
CA GLY A 96 4.58 21.06 13.59
C GLY A 96 4.20 19.84 14.42
N LEU A 97 3.84 18.71 13.79
CA LEU A 97 3.44 17.47 14.48
C LEU A 97 4.56 16.43 14.48
N LYS A 98 4.44 15.45 15.38
CA LYS A 98 5.36 14.30 15.45
C LYS A 98 4.89 13.19 14.52
N ALA A 99 5.78 12.66 13.69
CA ALA A 99 5.51 11.45 12.94
C ALA A 99 5.94 10.22 13.75
N ARG A 100 5.06 9.23 13.89
CA ARG A 100 5.37 7.94 14.54
C ARG A 100 5.10 6.79 13.59
N VAL A 101 6.11 5.96 13.33
CA VAL A 101 5.99 4.88 12.34
C VAL A 101 5.67 3.56 13.04
N VAL A 102 4.67 2.85 12.52
CA VAL A 102 4.31 1.50 12.97
C VAL A 102 4.25 0.56 11.79
N LYS A 103 4.66 -0.69 12.00
CA LYS A 103 4.53 -1.77 11.01
C LYS A 103 3.39 -2.70 11.42
N VAL A 104 2.39 -2.78 10.56
CA VAL A 104 1.19 -3.60 10.77
C VAL A 104 1.42 -5.00 10.21
N TYR A 105 1.12 -6.02 11.00
CA TYR A 105 1.30 -7.42 10.60
C TYR A 105 0.00 -8.18 10.36
N ARG A 106 -1.12 -7.81 11.01
CA ARG A 106 -2.36 -8.60 10.94
C ARG A 106 -3.08 -8.57 9.59
N THR A 107 -2.71 -7.64 8.70
CA THR A 107 -3.34 -7.42 7.40
C THR A 107 -2.35 -6.83 6.41
N SER A 108 -2.55 -7.11 5.13
CA SER A 108 -1.88 -6.43 4.02
C SER A 108 -2.79 -5.38 3.36
N ASP A 109 -4.07 -5.29 3.73
CA ASP A 109 -5.02 -4.31 3.20
C ASP A 109 -4.73 -2.90 3.77
N VAL A 110 -4.62 -1.91 2.88
CA VAL A 110 -4.26 -0.53 3.25
C VAL A 110 -5.27 0.14 4.18
N ALA A 111 -6.56 -0.15 4.01
CA ALA A 111 -7.62 0.41 4.85
C ALA A 111 -7.59 -0.19 6.24
N PHE A 112 -7.47 -1.52 6.34
CA PHE A 112 -7.35 -2.16 7.64
C PHE A 112 -6.05 -1.87 8.36
N ALA A 113 -4.95 -1.60 7.65
CA ALA A 113 -3.72 -1.10 8.25
C ALA A 113 -3.91 0.33 8.80
N GLY A 114 -4.64 1.20 8.08
CA GLY A 114 -5.07 2.51 8.57
C GLY A 114 -5.87 2.44 9.87
N VAL A 115 -6.80 1.48 9.97
CA VAL A 115 -7.62 1.22 11.17
C VAL A 115 -6.82 0.66 12.36
N GLU A 116 -5.60 0.16 12.14
CA GLU A 116 -4.70 -0.15 13.25
C GLU A 116 -3.96 1.10 13.69
N GLY A 117 -3.45 1.87 12.73
CA GLY A 117 -2.67 3.06 13.01
C GLY A 117 -3.49 4.20 13.63
N ASP A 118 -4.74 4.39 13.23
CA ASP A 118 -5.63 5.43 13.77
C ASP A 118 -5.97 5.19 15.25
N LYS A 119 -6.13 3.93 15.66
CA LYS A 119 -6.35 3.50 17.05
C LYS A 119 -5.09 3.65 17.90
N LEU A 120 -3.93 3.51 17.27
CA LEU A 120 -2.65 3.75 17.92
C LEU A 120 -2.33 5.24 18.00
N SER A 121 -2.85 6.07 17.10
CA SER A 121 -2.59 7.50 17.02
C SER A 121 -3.30 8.29 18.12
N GLY A 122 -2.56 9.11 18.87
CA GLY A 122 -3.11 9.99 19.90
C GLY A 122 -3.95 11.14 19.34
N SER A 123 -3.72 11.57 18.09
CA SER A 123 -4.63 12.48 17.36
C SER A 123 -5.82 11.76 16.73
N GLY A 124 -5.76 10.43 16.64
CA GLY A 124 -6.71 9.61 15.88
C GLY A 124 -6.50 9.67 14.36
N VAL A 125 -5.48 10.36 13.83
CA VAL A 125 -5.20 10.40 12.39
C VAL A 125 -4.03 9.50 12.04
N CYS A 126 -4.16 8.77 10.93
CA CYS A 126 -3.14 7.85 10.43
C CYS A 126 -2.93 7.99 8.91
N VAL A 127 -1.67 7.93 8.47
CA VAL A 127 -1.32 7.66 7.07
C VAL A 127 -1.00 6.18 6.93
N SER A 128 -1.73 5.44 6.09
CA SER A 128 -1.42 4.03 5.83
C SER A 128 -0.82 3.84 4.46
N ILE A 129 0.24 3.02 4.35
CA ILE A 129 0.98 2.81 3.10
C ILE A 129 1.30 1.32 2.88
N GLN A 130 0.93 0.79 1.72
CA GLN A 130 1.38 -0.53 1.26
C GLN A 130 2.75 -0.44 0.59
N SER A 131 3.49 -1.55 0.56
CA SER A 131 4.81 -1.62 -0.10
C SER A 131 4.74 -1.17 -1.57
N LYS A 132 3.71 -1.60 -2.31
CA LYS A 132 3.51 -1.15 -3.70
C LYS A 132 3.23 0.35 -3.87
N GLY A 133 2.99 1.09 -2.78
CA GLY A 133 2.85 2.54 -2.75
C GLY A 133 1.42 3.07 -2.56
N THR A 134 0.39 2.22 -2.62
CA THR A 134 -0.99 2.69 -2.35
C THR A 134 -1.07 3.24 -0.94
N ALA A 135 -1.69 4.42 -0.79
CA ALA A 135 -1.77 5.12 0.49
C ALA A 135 -3.17 5.66 0.77
N ILE A 136 -3.47 5.88 2.05
CA ILE A 136 -4.69 6.57 2.52
C ILE A 136 -4.36 7.45 3.72
N ILE A 137 -5.18 8.48 3.94
CA ILE A 137 -5.31 9.15 5.24
C ILE A 137 -6.60 8.63 5.88
N HIS A 138 -6.48 8.03 7.05
CA HIS A 138 -7.58 7.45 7.81
C HIS A 138 -7.73 8.19 9.15
N GLN A 139 -8.93 8.12 9.73
CA GLN A 139 -9.26 8.76 10.99
C GLN A 139 -10.08 7.80 11.86
N LYS A 140 -9.74 7.79 13.14
CA LYS A 140 -10.46 7.07 14.18
C LYS A 140 -11.95 7.37 14.11
N ASP A 141 -12.74 6.33 14.37
CA ASP A 141 -14.21 6.32 14.32
C ASP A 141 -14.84 6.37 12.92
N LEU A 142 -14.06 6.53 11.85
CA LEU A 142 -14.54 6.23 10.51
C LEU A 142 -14.72 4.73 10.31
N GLN A 143 -15.65 4.37 9.42
CA GLN A 143 -15.81 2.97 8.99
C GLN A 143 -14.50 2.47 8.36
N PRO A 144 -14.14 1.18 8.52
CA PRO A 144 -12.86 0.66 8.06
C PRO A 144 -12.52 0.96 6.60
N LEU A 145 -13.51 0.86 5.70
CA LEU A 145 -13.34 1.10 4.26
C LEU A 145 -13.64 2.55 3.84
N SER A 146 -13.92 3.44 4.78
CA SER A 146 -13.97 4.88 4.57
C SER A 146 -12.57 5.49 4.79
N ASN A 147 -12.38 6.75 4.41
CA ASN A 147 -11.14 7.48 4.63
C ASN A 147 -11.40 8.99 4.57
N LEU A 148 -10.39 9.78 4.95
CA LEU A 148 -10.35 11.22 4.69
C LEU A 148 -9.84 11.49 3.27
N GLU A 149 -8.75 10.83 2.87
CA GLU A 149 -8.19 10.90 1.52
C GLU A 149 -7.68 9.53 1.07
N LEU A 150 -7.82 9.24 -0.22
CA LEU A 150 -7.44 7.98 -0.85
C LEU A 150 -6.52 8.25 -2.04
N PHE A 151 -5.42 7.50 -2.12
CA PHE A 151 -4.47 7.53 -3.23
C PHE A 151 -4.46 6.16 -3.92
N PRO A 152 -5.44 5.87 -4.78
CA PRO A 152 -5.73 4.51 -5.24
C PRO A 152 -4.77 4.05 -6.34
N GLN A 153 -4.17 4.99 -7.09
CA GLN A 153 -3.27 4.71 -8.19
C GLN A 153 -1.82 4.95 -7.77
N ALA A 154 -1.22 3.95 -7.11
CA ALA A 154 0.18 4.00 -6.65
C ALA A 154 1.20 4.46 -7.70
N PRO A 155 1.08 4.11 -8.99
CA PRO A 155 1.99 4.62 -10.03
C PRO A 155 1.96 6.13 -10.24
N LEU A 156 0.95 6.85 -9.74
CA LEU A 156 0.83 8.30 -9.90
C LEU A 156 1.27 9.09 -8.67
N ILE A 157 1.64 8.42 -7.59
CA ILE A 157 2.01 9.06 -6.32
C ILE A 157 3.51 9.40 -6.37
N THR A 158 3.82 10.70 -6.49
CA THR A 158 5.20 11.20 -6.51
C THR A 158 5.71 11.48 -5.09
N LEU A 159 7.01 11.78 -4.95
CA LEU A 159 7.59 12.20 -3.67
C LEU A 159 6.93 13.48 -3.13
N GLU A 160 6.60 14.42 -4.02
CA GLU A 160 5.84 15.62 -3.68
C GLU A 160 4.43 15.28 -3.20
N THR A 161 3.77 14.29 -3.83
CA THR A 161 2.47 13.79 -3.35
C THR A 161 2.59 13.18 -1.96
N TYR A 162 3.60 12.33 -1.70
CA TYR A 162 3.84 11.77 -0.36
C TYR A 162 4.09 12.86 0.70
N ARG A 163 4.80 13.94 0.34
CA ARG A 163 4.98 15.08 1.25
C ARG A 163 3.66 15.79 1.53
N ALA A 164 2.84 16.00 0.50
CA ALA A 164 1.52 16.62 0.63
C ALA A 164 0.56 15.77 1.48
N ILE A 165 0.63 14.43 1.36
CA ILE A 165 -0.10 13.48 2.23
C ILE A 165 0.26 13.72 3.69
N GLY A 166 1.56 13.83 4.01
CA GLY A 166 2.02 14.12 5.37
C GLY A 166 1.47 15.44 5.91
N LYS A 167 1.50 16.50 5.10
CA LYS A 167 0.94 17.82 5.47
C LYS A 167 -0.55 17.75 5.78
N ASN A 168 -1.33 17.16 4.87
CA ASN A 168 -2.77 17.07 5.07
C ASN A 168 -3.12 16.22 6.28
N ALA A 169 -2.43 15.10 6.49
CA ALA A 169 -2.61 14.27 7.69
C ALA A 169 -2.36 15.07 8.98
N ALA A 170 -1.31 15.89 9.02
CA ALA A 170 -1.04 16.75 10.16
C ALA A 170 -2.09 17.86 10.34
N LYS A 171 -2.62 18.42 9.25
CA LYS A 171 -3.74 19.38 9.31
C LYS A 171 -5.02 18.75 9.85
N TYR A 172 -5.37 17.54 9.42
CA TYR A 172 -6.48 16.81 9.99
C TYR A 172 -6.27 16.50 11.48
N ALA A 173 -5.04 16.14 11.89
CA ALA A 173 -4.72 15.89 13.30
C ALA A 173 -4.86 17.15 14.17
N LYS A 174 -4.64 18.35 13.59
CA LYS A 174 -4.94 19.65 14.22
C LYS A 174 -6.44 20.01 14.23
N GLY A 175 -7.30 19.18 13.65
CA GLY A 175 -8.73 19.47 13.49
C GLY A 175 -9.04 20.49 12.39
N GLU A 176 -8.10 20.75 11.48
CA GLU A 176 -8.30 21.63 10.33
C GLU A 176 -9.03 20.89 9.19
N SER A 177 -9.53 21.65 8.21
CA SER A 177 -10.13 21.14 6.98
C SER A 177 -9.29 21.58 5.77
N PRO A 178 -8.12 20.94 5.52
CA PRO A 178 -7.27 21.29 4.38
C PRO A 178 -7.97 21.05 3.04
N ASN A 179 -7.50 21.73 2.00
CA ASN A 179 -7.83 21.31 0.63
C ASN A 179 -7.22 19.93 0.39
N PRO A 180 -7.99 18.92 -0.05
CA PRO A 180 -7.47 17.60 -0.33
C PRO A 180 -6.32 17.64 -1.35
N VAL A 181 -5.39 16.70 -1.22
CA VAL A 181 -4.29 16.58 -2.18
C VAL A 181 -4.89 16.34 -3.57
N PRO A 182 -4.49 17.10 -4.61
CA PRO A 182 -5.07 16.97 -5.94
C PRO A 182 -5.02 15.53 -6.45
N MET A 183 -6.19 14.94 -6.71
CA MET A 183 -6.27 13.56 -7.19
C MET A 183 -5.72 13.43 -8.61
N MET A 184 -4.77 12.52 -8.79
CA MET A 184 -4.28 12.10 -10.10
C MET A 184 -5.05 10.87 -10.58
N ASN A 185 -5.46 10.86 -11.83
CA ASN A 185 -6.15 9.73 -12.43
C ASN A 185 -5.64 9.49 -13.86
N ASP A 186 -5.12 8.30 -14.11
CA ASP A 186 -4.71 7.82 -15.44
C ASP A 186 -5.51 6.56 -15.77
N GLN A 187 -6.35 6.64 -16.79
CA GLN A 187 -7.14 5.52 -17.30
C GLN A 187 -6.29 4.33 -17.77
N MET A 188 -5.02 4.55 -18.11
CA MET A 188 -4.07 3.52 -18.51
C MET A 188 -3.29 2.93 -17.33
N ALA A 189 -3.42 3.47 -16.12
CA ALA A 189 -2.73 2.94 -14.94
C ALA A 189 -3.14 1.49 -14.67
N ARG A 190 -4.44 1.17 -14.77
CA ARG A 190 -4.94 -0.18 -14.57
C ARG A 190 -4.44 -1.17 -15.63
N PRO A 191 -4.63 -0.93 -16.95
CA PRO A 191 -4.05 -1.78 -17.99
C PRO A 191 -2.55 -2.06 -17.83
N LYS A 192 -1.75 -1.05 -17.45
CA LYS A 192 -0.29 -1.18 -17.32
C LYS A 192 0.14 -1.89 -16.05
N TYR A 193 -0.48 -1.58 -14.91
CA TYR A 193 0.09 -1.89 -13.60
C TYR A 193 -0.77 -2.82 -12.73
N GLN A 194 -2.00 -3.16 -13.12
CA GLN A 194 -2.87 -3.98 -12.25
C GLN A 194 -2.30 -5.37 -11.99
N ALA A 195 -1.75 -6.05 -13.02
CA ALA A 195 -1.13 -7.36 -12.87
C ALA A 195 0.10 -7.29 -11.93
N LEU A 196 0.96 -6.28 -12.11
CA LEU A 196 2.12 -6.06 -11.24
C LEU A 196 1.68 -5.75 -9.80
N SER A 197 0.69 -4.88 -9.63
CA SER A 197 0.10 -4.53 -8.33
C SER A 197 -0.42 -5.77 -7.60
N ALA A 198 -1.09 -6.68 -8.30
CA ALA A 198 -1.55 -7.95 -7.73
C ALA A 198 -0.38 -8.82 -7.26
N LEU A 199 0.68 -8.98 -8.06
CA LEU A 199 1.86 -9.75 -7.68
C LEU A 199 2.58 -9.15 -6.45
N LEU A 200 2.76 -7.84 -6.40
CA LEU A 200 3.38 -7.15 -5.26
C LEU A 200 2.52 -7.30 -4.00
N HIS A 201 1.20 -7.21 -4.12
CA HIS A 201 0.28 -7.41 -3.00
C HIS A 201 0.24 -8.87 -2.53
N ILE A 202 0.33 -9.85 -3.44
CA ILE A 202 0.47 -11.27 -3.09
C ILE A 202 1.74 -11.48 -2.26
N LYS A 203 2.88 -10.92 -2.70
CA LYS A 203 4.16 -10.99 -1.96
C LYS A 203 4.05 -10.34 -0.57
N GLU A 204 3.41 -9.18 -0.48
CA GLU A 204 3.16 -8.51 0.81
C GLU A 204 2.29 -9.36 1.74
N THR A 205 1.25 -9.97 1.19
CA THR A 205 0.30 -10.79 1.94
C THR A 205 0.95 -12.04 2.53
N LYS A 206 2.04 -12.56 1.95
CA LYS A 206 2.81 -13.67 2.56
C LYS A 206 3.48 -13.31 3.89
N HIS A 207 3.59 -12.02 4.21
CA HIS A 207 4.18 -11.52 5.45
C HIS A 207 3.11 -11.16 6.49
N VAL A 208 1.82 -11.42 6.20
CA VAL A 208 0.73 -11.25 7.18
C VAL A 208 0.86 -12.29 8.27
N VAL A 209 0.81 -11.84 9.53
CA VAL A 209 0.84 -12.70 10.71
C VAL A 209 -0.42 -12.43 11.53
N ILE A 210 -1.37 -13.37 11.47
CA ILE A 210 -2.65 -13.27 12.17
C ILE A 210 -2.41 -13.18 13.68
N GLY A 211 -3.05 -12.21 14.33
CA GLY A 211 -2.97 -12.00 15.77
C GLY A 211 -1.69 -11.31 16.25
N LYS A 212 -0.71 -11.07 15.37
CA LYS A 212 0.50 -10.30 15.73
C LYS A 212 0.14 -8.81 15.81
N PRO A 213 0.38 -8.13 16.94
CA PRO A 213 0.15 -6.70 17.06
C PRO A 213 1.14 -5.91 16.20
N ALA A 214 0.79 -4.68 15.82
CA ALA A 214 1.73 -3.77 15.19
C ALA A 214 2.97 -3.53 16.08
N GLU A 215 4.11 -3.34 15.43
CA GLU A 215 5.36 -2.95 16.08
C GLU A 215 5.67 -1.50 15.78
N GLU A 216 6.17 -0.78 16.78
CA GLU A 216 6.70 0.57 16.57
C GLU A 216 8.08 0.48 15.92
N ILE A 217 8.35 1.41 15.01
CA ILE A 217 9.56 1.42 14.21
C ILE A 217 10.35 2.69 14.48
N SER A 218 11.61 2.52 14.87
CA SER A 218 12.61 3.58 14.84
C SER A 218 13.15 3.75 13.42
N VAL A 219 13.15 5.00 12.96
CA VAL A 219 13.57 5.37 11.60
C VAL A 219 14.80 6.27 11.68
N THR A 220 15.86 5.91 10.95
CA THR A 220 17.08 6.71 10.81
C THR A 220 17.20 7.23 9.38
N LEU A 221 16.71 8.45 9.12
CA LEU A 221 16.65 9.03 7.77
C LEU A 221 17.96 9.66 7.34
#